data_AF-A0A3D4EJY5-F1
#
_entry.id   AF-A0A3D4EJY5-F1
#
_cell.length_a   1.000
_cell.length_b   1.000
_cell.length_c   1.000
_cell.angle_alpha   90.00
_cell.angle_beta   90.00
_cell.angle_gamma   90.00
#
_symmetry.space_group_name_H-M   'P 1'
#
loop_
_entity.id
_entity.type
_entity.pdbx_description
1 polymer ?
#
loop_
_entity_poly.entity_id
_entity_poly.type
_entity_poly.pdbx_seq_one_letter_code
_entity_poly.pdbx_strand_id
1 'polypeptide(L)'
;GGTGTGAAPTVADIAREAGVLTVGVVTKPFKFEGKRRMDQANAGIKELLGKVDSLLIIPNDRLKYATDQKVTLANAFEIADDVLRQAVTSISDLIKNTGFINLDFADVTCIMKNAGFAHMGVGRAAGKGKAEDAARMAVASPLMETSINGAHGVLINITGSEDMGLEDVEAAANLVQEAAHPDANIIFGATFDESMQDEIRVTVIATGFEEAPANKQAAPAQSAGKPIEPVAFEKQQGLYTAATEKAAEKKEEPAAAPKTEEDPFDSIFKIFNTNNQ
;
A
#
# COMPACT_ATOMS: atom_id res chain seq x y z
N GLY A 1 -2.13 -22.37 -3.65
CA GLY A 1 -2.76 -23.68 -3.99
C GLY A 1 -3.10 -24.44 -2.71
N GLY A 2 -3.75 -25.60 -2.81
CA GLY A 2 -4.33 -26.29 -1.64
C GLY A 2 -3.37 -26.55 -0.48
N THR A 3 -2.18 -27.10 -0.75
CA THR A 3 -1.21 -27.45 0.30
C THR A 3 -0.72 -26.23 1.08
N GLY A 4 -0.23 -25.19 0.39
CA GLY A 4 0.25 -23.97 1.07
C GLY A 4 -0.86 -23.29 1.88
N THR A 5 -2.05 -23.17 1.30
CA THR A 5 -3.20 -22.53 1.96
C THR A 5 -3.67 -23.30 3.20
N GLY A 6 -3.66 -24.64 3.19
CA GLY A 6 -4.13 -25.45 4.32
C GLY A 6 -3.07 -25.82 5.35
N ALA A 7 -1.80 -25.96 4.95
CA ALA A 7 -0.73 -26.42 5.84
C ALA A 7 0.01 -25.26 6.52
N ALA A 8 0.22 -24.13 5.83
CA ALA A 8 1.00 -23.02 6.38
C ALA A 8 0.45 -22.49 7.73
N PRO A 9 -0.88 -22.33 7.92
CA PRO A 9 -1.41 -21.93 9.22
C PRO A 9 -1.04 -22.91 10.34
N THR A 10 -1.05 -24.21 10.08
CA THR A 10 -0.68 -25.24 11.08
C THR A 10 0.80 -25.17 11.44
N VAL A 11 1.68 -25.00 10.46
CA VAL A 11 3.13 -24.84 10.71
C VAL A 11 3.42 -23.58 11.52
N ALA A 12 2.75 -22.48 11.18
CA ALA A 12 2.87 -21.21 11.91
C ALA A 12 2.42 -21.34 13.37
N ASP A 13 1.29 -22.02 13.61
CA ASP A 13 0.78 -22.27 14.97
C ASP A 13 1.82 -22.98 15.84
N ILE A 14 2.40 -24.07 15.32
CA ILE A 14 3.40 -24.87 16.03
C ILE A 14 4.64 -24.02 16.37
N ALA A 15 5.11 -23.20 15.42
CA ALA A 15 6.25 -22.32 15.64
C ALA A 15 5.96 -21.27 16.73
N ARG A 16 4.76 -20.68 16.69
CA ARG A 16 4.34 -19.65 17.65
C ARG A 16 4.12 -20.22 19.04
N GLU A 17 3.51 -21.41 19.16
CA GLU A 17 3.36 -22.14 20.42
C GLU A 17 4.71 -22.49 21.05
N ALA A 18 5.73 -22.74 20.22
CA ALA A 18 7.11 -22.95 20.68
C ALA A 18 7.84 -21.65 21.09
N GLY A 19 7.18 -20.49 21.01
CA GLY A 19 7.74 -19.18 21.37
C GLY A 19 8.70 -18.59 20.32
N VAL A 20 8.67 -19.10 19.08
CA VAL A 20 9.49 -18.59 17.98
C VAL A 20 8.80 -17.37 17.33
N LEU A 21 9.56 -16.30 17.06
CA LEU A 21 9.07 -15.17 16.27
C LEU A 21 8.66 -15.69 14.88
N THR A 22 7.37 -15.70 14.60
CA THR A 22 6.80 -16.38 13.43
C THR A 22 6.32 -15.36 12.42
N VAL A 23 7.05 -15.21 11.31
CA VAL A 23 6.71 -14.29 10.21
C VAL A 23 6.20 -15.08 9.01
N GLY A 24 4.97 -14.81 8.58
CA GLY A 24 4.40 -15.36 7.35
C GLY A 24 4.71 -14.47 6.15
N VAL A 25 5.25 -15.03 5.08
CA VAL A 25 5.40 -14.34 3.79
C VAL A 25 4.64 -15.13 2.73
N VAL A 26 3.58 -14.54 2.16
CA VAL A 26 2.67 -15.23 1.25
C VAL A 26 2.30 -14.38 0.05
N THR A 27 1.94 -15.03 -1.06
CA THR A 27 1.44 -14.36 -2.27
C THR A 27 -0.07 -14.49 -2.43
N LYS A 28 -0.70 -13.45 -2.96
CA LYS A 28 -2.05 -13.57 -3.55
C LYS A 28 -1.92 -13.93 -5.03
N PRO A 29 -2.77 -14.85 -5.55
CA PRO A 29 -2.71 -15.28 -6.94
C PRO A 29 -2.98 -14.12 -7.90
N PHE A 30 -2.57 -14.27 -9.17
CA PHE A 30 -2.93 -13.30 -10.20
C PHE A 30 -4.45 -13.28 -10.42
N LYS A 31 -5.00 -12.12 -10.79
CA LYS A 31 -6.43 -12.02 -11.14
C LYS A 31 -6.87 -13.00 -12.23
N PHE A 32 -5.99 -13.29 -13.20
CA PHE A 32 -6.30 -14.21 -14.31
C PHE A 32 -6.44 -15.67 -13.87
N GLU A 33 -5.91 -16.06 -12.70
CA GLU A 33 -6.04 -17.43 -12.18
C GLU A 33 -7.45 -17.76 -11.69
N GLY A 34 -8.32 -16.74 -11.60
CA GLY A 34 -9.74 -16.86 -11.36
C GLY A 34 -10.16 -16.63 -9.91
N LYS A 35 -11.41 -16.21 -9.74
CA LYS A 35 -12.01 -15.83 -8.46
C LYS A 35 -11.88 -16.90 -7.38
N ARG A 36 -12.09 -18.18 -7.73
CA ARG A 36 -12.01 -19.31 -6.79
C ARG A 36 -10.64 -19.39 -6.11
N ARG A 37 -9.53 -19.16 -6.82
CA ARG A 37 -8.18 -19.18 -6.22
C ARG A 37 -7.97 -17.98 -5.30
N MET A 38 -8.45 -16.80 -5.70
CA MET A 38 -8.40 -15.60 -4.88
C MET A 38 -9.18 -15.76 -3.57
N ASP A 39 -10.40 -16.29 -3.63
CA ASP A 39 -11.23 -16.53 -2.44
C ASP A 39 -10.56 -17.54 -1.48
N GLN A 40 -9.96 -18.61 -2.03
CA GLN A 40 -9.17 -19.57 -1.24
C GLN A 40 -7.94 -18.91 -0.59
N ALA A 41 -7.21 -18.06 -1.32
CA ALA A 41 -6.07 -17.34 -0.79
C ALA A 41 -6.48 -16.40 0.35
N ASN A 42 -7.56 -15.64 0.18
CA ASN A 42 -8.07 -14.74 1.22
C ASN A 42 -8.51 -15.49 2.48
N ALA A 43 -9.16 -16.65 2.33
CA ALA A 43 -9.52 -17.50 3.47
C ALA A 43 -8.29 -18.00 4.22
N GLY A 44 -7.28 -18.51 3.50
CA GLY A 44 -6.03 -18.96 4.12
C GLY A 44 -5.21 -17.84 4.75
N ILE A 45 -5.18 -16.65 4.14
CA ILE A 45 -4.54 -15.45 4.71
C ILE A 45 -5.19 -15.09 6.04
N LYS A 46 -6.53 -15.09 6.11
CA LYS A 46 -7.26 -14.80 7.35
C LYS A 46 -6.96 -15.83 8.44
N GLU A 47 -6.88 -17.11 8.10
CA GLU A 47 -6.51 -18.15 9.05
C GLU A 47 -5.06 -17.99 9.53
N LEU A 48 -4.14 -17.75 8.59
CA LEU A 48 -2.72 -17.58 8.88
C LEU A 48 -2.44 -16.37 9.75
N LEU A 49 -3.13 -15.25 9.53
CA LEU A 49 -2.98 -14.02 10.31
C LEU A 49 -3.17 -14.26 11.83
N GLY A 50 -4.10 -15.14 12.20
CA GLY A 50 -4.33 -15.49 13.60
C GLY A 50 -3.22 -16.33 14.24
N LYS A 51 -2.31 -16.89 13.43
CA LYS A 51 -1.30 -17.89 13.82
C LYS A 51 0.14 -17.43 13.63
N VAL A 52 0.35 -16.21 13.10
CA VAL A 52 1.68 -15.59 12.95
C VAL A 52 1.78 -14.35 13.83
N ASP A 53 3.01 -13.89 14.08
CA ASP A 53 3.28 -12.61 14.70
C ASP A 53 3.13 -11.46 13.70
N SER A 54 3.64 -11.66 12.48
CA SER A 54 3.56 -10.73 11.37
C SER A 54 3.24 -11.46 10.07
N LEU A 55 2.41 -10.86 9.20
CA LEU A 55 2.02 -11.41 7.91
C LEU A 55 2.30 -10.42 6.78
N LEU A 56 3.32 -10.70 5.98
CA LEU A 56 3.64 -9.99 4.75
C LEU A 56 2.89 -10.62 3.57
N ILE A 57 2.08 -9.80 2.89
CA ILE A 57 1.29 -10.23 1.73
C ILE A 57 1.83 -9.55 0.47
N ILE A 58 2.18 -10.35 -0.53
CA ILE A 58 2.65 -9.88 -1.83
C ILE A 58 1.59 -10.18 -2.89
N PRO A 59 0.93 -9.17 -3.48
CA PRO A 59 -0.05 -9.41 -4.53
C PRO A 59 0.67 -9.68 -5.85
N ASN A 60 0.44 -10.84 -6.46
CA ASN A 60 1.11 -11.19 -7.72
C ASN A 60 0.85 -10.17 -8.84
N ASP A 61 -0.31 -9.52 -8.85
CA ASP A 61 -0.63 -8.44 -9.81
C ASP A 61 0.33 -7.22 -9.72
N ARG A 62 1.02 -7.05 -8.58
CA ARG A 62 1.98 -5.96 -8.35
C ARG A 62 3.40 -6.31 -8.79
N LEU A 63 3.69 -7.57 -9.10
CA LEU A 63 5.04 -8.02 -9.50
C LEU A 63 5.56 -7.32 -10.76
N LYS A 64 4.67 -6.90 -11.66
CA LYS A 64 5.04 -6.11 -12.86
C LYS A 64 5.66 -4.75 -12.57
N TYR A 65 5.53 -4.26 -11.34
CA TYR A 65 6.14 -3.01 -10.90
C TYR A 65 7.43 -3.24 -10.10
N ALA A 66 7.77 -4.50 -9.81
CA ALA A 66 8.98 -4.86 -9.07
C ALA A 66 10.17 -5.16 -9.99
N THR A 67 9.99 -5.13 -11.32
CA THR A 67 11.03 -5.42 -12.30
C THR A 67 10.87 -4.54 -13.54
N ASP A 68 12.00 -4.13 -14.11
CA ASP A 68 12.06 -3.45 -15.41
C ASP A 68 11.88 -4.43 -16.58
N GLN A 69 11.94 -5.74 -16.31
CA GLN A 69 11.73 -6.77 -17.31
C GLN A 69 10.25 -6.92 -17.64
N LYS A 70 9.94 -7.13 -18.92
CA LYS A 70 8.58 -7.44 -19.35
C LYS A 70 8.11 -8.74 -18.67
N VAL A 71 7.07 -8.64 -17.86
CA VAL A 71 6.44 -9.81 -17.25
C VAL A 71 5.66 -10.59 -18.31
N THR A 72 6.04 -11.85 -18.48
CA THR A 72 5.39 -12.84 -19.33
C THR A 72 4.81 -13.94 -18.45
N LEU A 73 3.91 -14.77 -18.98
CA LEU A 73 3.42 -15.92 -18.21
C LEU A 73 4.56 -16.89 -17.81
N ALA A 74 5.62 -16.97 -18.62
CA ALA A 74 6.74 -17.88 -18.38
C ALA A 74 7.59 -17.48 -17.17
N ASN A 75 7.88 -16.18 -17.01
CA ASN A 75 8.73 -15.67 -15.91
C ASN A 75 7.94 -15.06 -14.74
N ALA A 76 6.62 -14.92 -14.84
CA ALA A 76 5.80 -14.30 -13.79
C ALA A 76 5.94 -14.98 -12.42
N PHE A 77 6.05 -16.31 -12.39
CA PHE A 77 6.26 -17.06 -11.15
C PHE A 77 7.70 -16.96 -10.64
N GLU A 78 8.69 -16.93 -11.52
CA GLU A 78 10.08 -16.70 -11.14
C GLU A 78 10.26 -15.32 -10.48
N ILE A 79 9.59 -14.30 -11.03
CA ILE A 79 9.58 -12.95 -10.43
C ILE A 79 8.88 -12.97 -9.06
N ALA A 80 7.80 -13.75 -8.91
CA ALA A 80 7.15 -13.93 -7.61
C ALA A 80 8.10 -14.55 -6.58
N ASP A 81 8.82 -15.60 -6.99
CA ASP A 81 9.81 -16.30 -6.16
C ASP A 81 10.99 -15.37 -5.81
N ASP A 82 11.43 -14.53 -6.74
CA ASP A 82 12.46 -13.51 -6.51
C ASP A 82 12.02 -12.49 -5.45
N VAL A 83 10.79 -12.00 -5.52
CA VAL A 83 10.25 -11.06 -4.53
C VAL A 83 10.07 -11.73 -3.16
N LEU A 84 9.60 -12.98 -3.13
CA LEU A 84 9.53 -13.77 -1.89
C LEU A 84 10.92 -13.98 -1.27
N ARG A 85 11.91 -14.35 -2.07
CA ARG A 85 13.30 -14.47 -1.64
C ARG A 85 13.81 -13.15 -1.08
N GLN A 86 13.61 -12.05 -1.81
CA GLN A 86 14.03 -10.72 -1.36
C GLN A 86 13.40 -10.33 -0.03
N ALA A 87 12.13 -10.67 0.21
CA ALA A 87 11.47 -10.40 1.49
C ALA A 87 12.12 -11.15 2.66
N VAL A 88 12.33 -12.45 2.49
CA VAL A 88 12.95 -13.29 3.53
C VAL A 88 14.41 -12.90 3.76
N THR A 89 15.17 -12.68 2.69
CA THR A 89 16.57 -12.22 2.76
C THR A 89 16.66 -10.85 3.42
N SER A 90 15.78 -9.91 3.08
CA SER A 90 15.78 -8.59 3.70
C SER A 90 15.57 -8.67 5.21
N ILE A 91 14.63 -9.49 5.70
CA ILE A 91 14.42 -9.66 7.15
C ILE A 91 15.62 -10.36 7.80
N SER A 92 16.18 -11.37 7.13
CA SER A 92 17.30 -12.14 7.67
C SER A 92 18.60 -11.33 7.71
N ASP A 93 18.84 -10.48 6.72
CA ASP A 93 20.08 -9.70 6.59
C ASP A 93 20.16 -8.64 7.69
N LEU A 94 19.02 -8.10 8.12
CA LEU A 94 18.92 -7.20 9.28
C LEU A 94 19.49 -7.79 10.57
N ILE A 95 19.32 -9.10 10.75
CA ILE A 95 19.69 -9.82 11.96
C ILE A 95 21.12 -10.38 11.83
N LYS A 96 21.45 -10.87 10.64
CA LYS A 96 22.67 -11.66 10.40
C LYS A 96 23.88 -10.79 10.07
N ASN A 97 23.70 -9.76 9.24
CA ASN A 97 24.80 -8.91 8.83
C ASN A 97 24.95 -7.86 9.91
N THR A 98 26.01 -7.99 10.72
CA THR A 98 26.36 -6.98 11.71
C THR A 98 26.74 -5.71 10.97
N GLY A 99 25.74 -4.86 10.71
CA GLY A 99 25.92 -3.58 10.08
C GLY A 99 26.80 -2.66 10.93
N PHE A 100 27.14 -1.50 10.37
CA PHE A 100 27.82 -0.45 11.12
C PHE A 100 26.95 0.09 12.26
N ILE A 101 25.64 0.19 12.01
CA ILE A 101 24.62 0.39 13.05
C ILE A 101 23.82 -0.91 13.10
N ASN A 102 24.17 -1.74 14.09
CA ASN A 102 23.62 -3.07 14.23
C ASN A 102 22.20 -3.00 14.80
N LEU A 103 21.28 -3.67 14.12
CA LEU A 103 19.98 -4.04 14.65
C LEU A 103 20.12 -5.38 15.34
N ASP A 104 19.66 -5.49 16.59
CA ASP A 104 19.65 -6.79 17.26
C ASP A 104 18.32 -7.54 17.03
N PHE A 105 18.29 -8.81 17.39
CA PHE A 105 17.08 -9.61 17.25
C PHE A 105 15.94 -9.14 18.17
N ALA A 106 16.24 -8.49 19.30
CA ALA A 106 15.24 -7.98 20.21
C ALA A 106 14.51 -6.76 19.61
N ASP A 107 15.22 -5.89 18.89
CA ASP A 107 14.67 -4.79 18.13
C ASP A 107 13.70 -5.28 17.05
N VAL A 108 14.14 -6.23 16.21
CA VAL A 108 13.29 -6.86 15.19
C VAL A 108 12.06 -7.52 15.83
N THR A 109 12.25 -8.23 16.94
CA THR A 109 11.17 -8.85 17.70
C THR A 109 10.21 -7.79 18.23
N CYS A 110 10.69 -6.64 18.70
CA CYS A 110 9.84 -5.57 19.23
C CYS A 110 8.88 -5.01 18.18
N ILE A 111 9.30 -4.94 16.91
CA ILE A 111 8.48 -4.40 15.80
C ILE A 111 7.57 -5.47 15.17
N MET A 112 8.05 -6.71 15.07
CA MET A 112 7.34 -7.76 14.31
C MET A 112 6.47 -8.66 15.19
N LYS A 113 6.70 -8.71 16.51
CA LYS A 113 5.92 -9.59 17.40
C LYS A 113 4.48 -9.09 17.56
N ASN A 114 3.51 -9.97 17.30
CA ASN A 114 2.07 -9.65 17.33
C ASN A 114 1.66 -8.40 16.52
N ALA A 115 2.40 -8.03 15.48
CA ALA A 115 2.18 -6.81 14.73
C ALA A 115 1.09 -6.94 13.64
N GLY A 116 0.65 -8.17 13.36
CA GLY A 116 -0.44 -8.43 12.41
C GLY A 116 0.02 -8.25 10.97
N PHE A 117 -0.66 -7.43 10.17
CA PHE A 117 -0.23 -7.20 8.79
C PHE A 117 1.08 -6.42 8.73
N ALA A 118 1.93 -6.83 7.79
CA ALA A 118 3.18 -6.18 7.48
C ALA A 118 3.25 -5.82 6.00
N HIS A 119 3.95 -4.73 5.70
CA HIS A 119 4.28 -4.30 4.35
C HIS A 119 5.77 -4.08 4.20
N MET A 120 6.30 -4.41 3.02
CA MET A 120 7.70 -4.23 2.69
C MET A 120 7.82 -3.37 1.44
N GLY A 121 8.67 -2.35 1.54
CA GLY A 121 9.11 -1.54 0.43
C GLY A 121 10.62 -1.62 0.26
N VAL A 122 11.09 -1.65 -0.98
CA VAL A 122 12.52 -1.62 -1.31
C VAL A 122 12.73 -0.57 -2.39
N GLY A 123 13.67 0.33 -2.17
CA GLY A 123 14.10 1.32 -3.14
C GLY A 123 15.61 1.23 -3.37
N ARG A 124 16.03 1.55 -4.60
CA ARG A 124 17.44 1.59 -5.00
C ARG A 124 17.66 2.82 -5.86
N ALA A 125 18.72 3.56 -5.59
CA ALA A 125 19.12 4.69 -6.39
C ALA A 125 20.64 4.87 -6.32
N ALA A 126 21.18 5.66 -7.25
CA ALA A 126 22.60 5.93 -7.40
C ALA A 126 22.83 7.41 -7.70
N GLY A 127 24.04 7.90 -7.47
CA GLY A 127 24.42 9.29 -7.73
C GLY A 127 23.95 10.28 -6.66
N LYS A 128 23.85 11.54 -7.06
CA LYS A 128 23.51 12.64 -6.12
C LYS A 128 22.06 12.52 -5.65
N GLY A 129 21.85 12.51 -4.34
CA GLY A 129 20.50 12.39 -3.75
C GLY A 129 20.00 10.94 -3.68
N LYS A 130 20.87 9.95 -3.93
CA LYS A 130 20.54 8.52 -3.95
C LYS A 130 19.78 8.05 -2.70
N ALA A 131 20.12 8.54 -1.52
CA ALA A 131 19.46 8.10 -0.30
C ALA A 131 17.98 8.54 -0.21
N GLU A 132 17.71 9.81 -0.54
CA GLU A 132 16.35 10.35 -0.56
C GLU A 132 15.49 9.67 -1.64
N ASP A 133 16.06 9.49 -2.84
CA ASP A 133 15.37 8.83 -3.94
C ASP A 133 15.07 7.36 -3.62
N ALA A 134 16.04 6.63 -3.05
CA ALA A 134 15.82 5.25 -2.62
C ALA A 134 14.78 5.15 -1.50
N ALA A 135 14.79 6.05 -0.51
CA ALA A 135 13.78 6.08 0.55
C ALA A 135 12.38 6.38 -0.01
N ARG A 136 12.27 7.35 -0.93
CA ARG A 136 11.02 7.71 -1.61
C ARG A 136 10.46 6.52 -2.39
N MET A 137 11.31 5.77 -3.10
CA MET A 137 10.93 4.55 -3.81
C MET A 137 10.46 3.44 -2.86
N ALA A 138 11.14 3.28 -1.72
CA ALA A 138 10.77 2.28 -0.72
C ALA A 138 9.40 2.59 -0.11
N VAL A 139 9.16 3.84 0.30
CA VAL A 139 7.88 4.29 0.87
C VAL A 139 6.74 4.23 -0.15
N ALA A 140 7.02 4.54 -1.41
CA ALA A 140 6.03 4.48 -2.49
C ALA A 140 5.97 3.09 -3.17
N SER A 141 6.49 2.04 -2.54
CA SER A 141 6.68 0.75 -3.21
C SER A 141 5.33 0.19 -3.71
N PRO A 142 5.23 -0.15 -5.01
CA PRO A 142 4.00 -0.69 -5.59
C PRO A 142 3.59 -2.06 -5.04
N LEU A 143 4.49 -2.74 -4.33
CA LEU A 143 4.23 -4.02 -3.68
C LEU A 143 3.40 -3.89 -2.41
N MET A 144 3.27 -2.68 -1.86
CA MET A 144 2.44 -2.44 -0.68
C MET A 144 0.94 -2.46 -1.04
N GLU A 145 0.13 -3.16 -0.24
CA GLU A 145 -1.33 -3.13 -0.41
C GLU A 145 -1.94 -1.86 0.19
N THR A 146 -1.37 -1.36 1.27
CA THR A 146 -1.72 -0.08 1.91
C THR A 146 -0.51 0.85 1.94
N SER A 147 -0.74 2.16 2.05
CA SER A 147 0.35 3.12 2.30
C SER A 147 1.10 2.75 3.59
N ILE A 148 2.36 3.20 3.73
CA ILE A 148 3.08 3.15 5.01
C ILE A 148 2.42 4.02 6.10
N ASN A 149 1.60 4.99 5.67
CA ASN A 149 0.86 5.88 6.56
C ASN A 149 0.03 5.07 7.56
N GLY A 150 0.20 5.36 8.85
CA GLY A 150 -0.51 4.67 9.93
C GLY A 150 0.18 3.42 10.46
N ALA A 151 1.39 3.10 9.98
CA ALA A 151 2.24 2.10 10.63
C ALA A 151 2.76 2.62 11.97
N HIS A 152 2.54 1.88 13.05
CA HIS A 152 3.07 2.19 14.38
C HIS A 152 4.41 1.52 14.67
N GLY A 153 4.80 0.51 13.88
CA GLY A 153 6.13 -0.08 13.90
C GLY A 153 6.78 0.04 12.54
N VAL A 154 7.99 0.58 12.48
CA VAL A 154 8.76 0.68 11.23
C VAL A 154 10.19 0.22 11.45
N LEU A 155 10.67 -0.64 10.58
CA LEU A 155 12.06 -1.05 10.51
C LEU A 155 12.64 -0.53 9.20
N ILE A 156 13.73 0.23 9.30
CA ILE A 156 14.46 0.76 8.16
C ILE A 156 15.86 0.15 8.13
N ASN A 157 16.24 -0.41 6.98
CA ASN A 157 17.63 -0.74 6.68
C ASN A 157 18.14 0.13 5.55
N ILE A 158 19.33 0.68 5.73
CA ILE A 158 20.06 1.32 4.64
C ILE A 158 21.29 0.49 4.34
N THR A 159 21.44 0.08 3.09
CA THR A 159 22.63 -0.62 2.59
C THR A 159 23.29 0.23 1.52
N GLY A 160 24.58 0.50 1.66
CA GLY A 160 25.38 1.25 0.69
C GLY A 160 26.85 0.86 0.80
N SER A 161 27.72 1.45 -0.01
CA SER A 161 29.16 1.24 0.15
C SER A 161 29.72 2.06 1.34
N GLU A 162 31.00 1.87 1.66
CA GLU A 162 31.67 2.65 2.72
C GLU A 162 31.73 4.16 2.44
N ASP A 163 31.41 4.58 1.20
CA ASP A 163 31.28 5.99 0.82
C ASP A 163 29.99 6.67 1.29
N MET A 164 29.02 5.89 1.81
CA MET A 164 27.75 6.39 2.30
C MET A 164 27.96 7.34 3.49
N GLY A 165 27.54 8.59 3.32
CA GLY A 165 27.68 9.62 4.35
C GLY A 165 26.61 9.53 5.44
N LEU A 166 26.84 10.21 6.56
CA LEU A 166 25.80 10.38 7.58
C LEU A 166 24.59 11.16 7.04
N GLU A 167 24.82 12.12 6.14
CA GLU A 167 23.75 12.91 5.49
C GLU A 167 22.81 12.04 4.65
N ASP A 168 23.35 11.02 3.96
CA ASP A 168 22.55 10.05 3.20
C ASP A 168 21.62 9.28 4.13
N VAL A 169 22.18 8.79 5.24
CA VAL A 169 21.44 8.05 6.27
C VAL A 169 20.32 8.90 6.88
N GLU A 170 20.63 10.13 7.26
CA GLU A 170 19.68 11.08 7.87
C GLU A 170 18.55 11.43 6.90
N ALA A 171 18.87 11.72 5.64
CA ALA A 171 17.87 12.05 4.61
C ALA A 171 16.87 10.91 4.39
N ALA A 172 17.37 9.67 4.28
CA ALA A 172 16.52 8.50 4.11
C ALA A 172 15.67 8.21 5.35
N ALA A 173 16.23 8.31 6.56
CA ALA A 173 15.52 8.08 7.80
C ALA A 173 14.39 9.11 8.01
N ASN A 174 14.68 10.40 7.78
CA ASN A 174 13.70 11.48 7.93
C ASN A 174 12.51 11.29 6.98
N LEU A 175 12.76 10.94 5.72
CA LEU A 175 11.69 10.71 4.74
C LEU A 175 10.74 9.60 5.18
N VAL A 176 11.29 8.48 5.68
CA VAL A 176 10.45 7.37 6.16
C VAL A 176 9.69 7.76 7.42
N GLN A 177 10.33 8.51 8.33
CA GLN A 177 9.68 9.00 9.55
C GLN A 177 8.51 9.94 9.24
N GLU A 178 8.66 10.84 8.27
CA GLU A 178 7.59 11.73 7.80
C GLU A 178 6.41 10.98 7.17
N ALA A 179 6.67 9.81 6.57
CA ALA A 179 5.64 8.99 5.95
C ALA A 179 4.90 8.07 6.94
N ALA A 180 5.55 7.71 8.06
CA ALA A 180 5.00 6.85 9.10
C ALA A 180 4.01 7.58 10.03
N HIS A 181 3.45 6.86 11.01
CA HIS A 181 2.68 7.50 12.07
C HIS A 181 3.59 8.40 12.94
N PRO A 182 3.14 9.59 13.42
CA PRO A 182 3.97 10.46 14.26
C PRO A 182 4.50 9.80 15.53
N ASP A 183 3.71 8.90 16.11
CA ASP A 183 4.07 8.09 17.28
C ASP A 183 4.60 6.69 16.90
N ALA A 184 5.08 6.50 15.65
CA ALA A 184 5.64 5.22 15.24
C ALA A 184 6.95 4.93 15.99
N ASN A 185 7.08 3.69 16.46
CA ASN A 185 8.38 3.17 16.89
C ASN A 185 9.20 2.82 15.64
N ILE A 186 10.23 3.61 15.37
CA ILE A 186 11.10 3.44 14.20
C ILE A 186 12.43 2.90 14.66
N ILE A 187 12.81 1.75 14.11
CA ILE A 187 14.11 1.14 14.36
C ILE A 187 14.94 1.21 13.08
N PHE A 188 16.17 1.68 13.25
CA PHE A 188 17.08 2.02 12.18
C PHE A 188 18.32 1.12 12.15
N GLY A 189 18.66 0.58 10.98
CA GLY A 189 19.89 -0.15 10.71
C GLY A 189 20.64 0.39 9.51
N ALA A 190 21.96 0.28 9.55
CA ALA A 190 22.85 0.62 8.44
C ALA A 190 23.91 -0.45 8.23
N THR A 191 24.03 -0.94 6.99
CA THR A 191 24.96 -2.00 6.61
C THR A 191 25.82 -1.54 5.43
N PHE A 192 27.11 -1.90 5.44
CA PHE A 192 27.99 -1.67 4.30
C PHE A 192 28.05 -2.90 3.39
N ASP A 193 27.99 -2.67 2.08
CA ASP A 193 28.19 -3.67 1.03
C ASP A 193 29.09 -3.08 -0.06
N GLU A 194 30.34 -3.54 -0.11
CA GLU A 194 31.35 -3.07 -1.07
C GLU A 194 30.93 -3.28 -2.54
N SER A 195 30.01 -4.21 -2.82
CA SER A 195 29.52 -4.46 -4.18
C SER A 195 28.61 -3.35 -4.70
N MET A 196 28.10 -2.48 -3.83
CA MET A 196 27.13 -1.45 -4.18
C MET A 196 27.74 -0.22 -4.86
N GLN A 197 29.05 0.00 -4.77
CA GLN A 197 29.70 1.18 -5.38
C GLN A 197 28.96 2.49 -5.03
N ASP A 198 28.43 3.21 -6.01
CA ASP A 198 27.67 4.45 -5.80
C ASP A 198 26.15 4.23 -5.56
N GLU A 199 25.69 2.99 -5.41
CA GLU A 199 24.28 2.68 -5.13
C GLU A 199 23.96 2.68 -3.64
N ILE A 200 22.75 3.10 -3.29
CA ILE A 200 22.13 2.87 -1.97
C ILE A 200 20.84 2.10 -2.17
N ARG A 201 20.58 1.17 -1.25
CA ARG A 201 19.33 0.42 -1.12
C ARG A 201 18.71 0.72 0.23
N VAL A 202 17.46 1.18 0.20
CA VAL A 202 16.65 1.38 1.40
C VAL A 202 15.57 0.31 1.42
N THR A 203 15.52 -0.44 2.51
CA THR A 203 14.45 -1.41 2.77
C THR A 203 13.64 -0.94 3.96
N VAL A 204 12.33 -0.88 3.80
CA VAL A 204 11.39 -0.48 4.84
C VAL A 204 10.42 -1.61 5.09
N ILE A 205 10.27 -2.01 6.35
CA ILE A 205 9.25 -2.94 6.81
C ILE A 205 8.35 -2.20 7.77
N ALA A 206 7.08 -2.08 7.42
CA ALA A 206 6.08 -1.38 8.22
C ALA A 206 5.09 -2.40 8.80
N THR A 207 4.74 -2.23 10.06
CA THR A 207 3.88 -3.12 10.83
C THR A 207 2.96 -2.32 11.77
N GLY A 208 2.00 -3.00 12.40
CA GLY A 208 1.13 -2.36 13.39
C GLY A 208 0.21 -1.32 12.77
N PHE A 209 -0.28 -1.57 11.54
CA PHE A 209 -1.31 -0.75 10.94
C PHE A 209 -2.61 -0.86 11.74
N GLU A 210 -3.29 0.27 11.96
CA GLU A 210 -4.64 0.23 12.50
C GLU A 210 -5.53 -0.64 11.58
N GLU A 211 -6.21 -1.62 12.17
CA GLU A 211 -7.27 -2.31 11.43
C GLU A 211 -8.29 -1.24 11.01
N ALA A 212 -8.37 -0.98 9.69
CA ALA A 212 -9.44 -0.16 9.15
C ALA A 212 -10.74 -0.67 9.77
N PRO A 213 -11.51 0.16 10.49
CA PRO A 213 -12.60 -0.31 11.34
C PRO A 213 -13.48 -1.19 10.48
N ALA A 214 -13.42 -2.50 10.75
CA ALA A 214 -14.27 -3.48 10.10
C ALA A 214 -15.66 -2.94 10.32
N ASN A 215 -16.28 -2.48 9.22
CA ASN A 215 -17.55 -1.78 9.16
C ASN A 215 -18.42 -2.28 10.31
N LYS A 216 -18.48 -1.52 11.41
CA LYS A 216 -19.36 -1.83 12.54
C LYS A 216 -20.74 -1.70 11.93
N GLN A 217 -21.23 -2.78 11.35
CA GLN A 217 -22.62 -2.96 10.99
C GLN A 217 -23.35 -2.56 12.25
N ALA A 218 -24.03 -1.42 12.17
CA ALA A 218 -24.86 -0.91 13.23
C ALA A 218 -25.71 -2.09 13.70
N ALA A 219 -25.50 -2.52 14.95
CA ALA A 219 -26.38 -3.46 15.59
C ALA A 219 -27.82 -2.92 15.41
N PRO A 220 -28.80 -3.75 15.01
CA PRO A 220 -30.16 -3.28 14.89
C PRO A 220 -30.59 -2.76 16.25
N ALA A 221 -30.88 -1.46 16.34
CA ALA A 221 -31.44 -0.87 17.54
C ALA A 221 -32.84 -1.49 17.76
N GLN A 222 -32.90 -2.55 18.56
CA GLN A 222 -34.13 -2.96 19.22
C GLN A 222 -34.41 -1.94 20.32
N SER A 223 -35.29 -0.98 20.03
CA SER A 223 -35.92 -0.15 21.05
C SER A 223 -37.43 -0.22 20.85
N ALA A 224 -38.07 -0.73 21.91
CA ALA A 224 -39.49 -0.90 22.09
C ALA A 224 -40.29 0.38 21.81
N GLY A 225 -41.51 0.18 21.31
CA GLY A 225 -42.42 1.25 20.92
C GLY A 225 -42.98 2.06 22.09
N LYS A 226 -43.28 3.32 21.77
CA LYS A 226 -44.44 4.05 22.28
C LYS A 226 -45.11 4.80 21.10
N PRO A 227 -46.44 4.79 20.96
CA PRO A 227 -47.12 5.51 19.88
C PRO A 227 -47.12 7.01 20.15
N ILE A 228 -46.90 7.82 19.11
CA ILE A 228 -47.10 9.27 19.11
C ILE A 228 -48.38 9.53 18.30
N GLU A 229 -49.35 10.20 18.91
CA GLU A 229 -50.60 10.62 18.25
C GLU A 229 -50.34 11.78 17.26
N PRO A 230 -51.09 11.84 16.13
CA PRO A 230 -50.91 12.90 15.14
C PRO A 230 -51.66 14.19 15.53
N VAL A 231 -50.95 15.32 15.50
CA VAL A 231 -51.54 16.67 15.63
C VAL A 231 -51.88 17.19 14.23
N ALA A 232 -53.12 17.62 14.05
CA ALA A 232 -53.66 18.15 12.79
C ALA A 232 -53.15 19.58 12.50
N PHE A 233 -52.82 19.85 11.24
CA PHE A 233 -52.53 21.21 10.73
C PHE A 233 -53.77 21.78 10.05
N GLU A 234 -54.32 22.87 10.60
CA GLU A 234 -55.35 23.69 9.96
C GLU A 234 -54.74 24.64 8.91
N LYS A 235 -55.41 24.73 7.75
CA LYS A 235 -55.14 25.70 6.69
C LYS A 235 -55.82 27.02 7.04
N GLN A 236 -55.07 28.13 6.97
CA GLN A 236 -55.66 29.46 6.94
C GLN A 236 -55.25 30.19 5.65
N GLN A 237 -56.24 30.42 4.80
CA GLN A 237 -56.20 31.32 3.64
C GLN A 237 -56.55 32.73 4.09
N GLY A 238 -55.86 33.74 3.55
CA GLY A 238 -56.55 34.97 3.12
C GLY A 238 -55.84 36.30 3.34
N LEU A 239 -55.52 36.93 2.20
CA LEU A 239 -55.54 38.37 1.89
C LEU A 239 -54.58 39.32 2.63
N TYR A 240 -53.58 39.81 1.89
CA TYR A 240 -53.47 41.25 1.60
C TYR A 240 -52.99 41.47 0.16
N THR A 241 -53.79 42.24 -0.56
CA THR A 241 -53.60 42.75 -1.92
C THR A 241 -52.79 44.05 -1.91
N ALA A 242 -52.07 44.24 -3.02
CA ALA A 242 -51.74 45.51 -3.66
C ALA A 242 -50.76 46.48 -2.98
N ALA A 243 -49.53 46.52 -3.49
CA ALA A 243 -48.90 47.78 -3.88
C ALA A 243 -47.99 47.54 -5.12
N THR A 244 -48.42 48.19 -6.18
CA THR A 244 -47.86 48.40 -7.51
C THR A 244 -46.36 48.72 -7.59
N GLU A 245 -45.75 48.15 -8.63
CA GLU A 245 -44.89 48.83 -9.61
C GLU A 245 -43.63 49.55 -9.11
N LYS A 246 -42.48 48.94 -9.42
CA LYS A 246 -41.43 49.65 -10.17
C LYS A 246 -40.51 48.70 -10.95
N ALA A 247 -40.61 48.85 -12.27
CA ALA A 247 -39.54 48.83 -13.25
C ALA A 247 -38.69 47.54 -13.39
N ALA A 248 -39.11 46.77 -14.39
CA ALA A 248 -38.27 45.89 -15.19
C ALA A 248 -37.14 46.67 -15.87
N GLU A 249 -35.94 46.07 -15.94
CA GLU A 249 -35.05 46.09 -17.11
C GLU A 249 -33.79 45.24 -16.82
N LYS A 250 -33.72 44.00 -17.35
CA LYS A 250 -32.61 43.60 -18.23
C LYS A 250 -32.84 42.22 -18.86
N LYS A 251 -32.52 42.21 -20.15
CA LYS A 251 -32.66 41.16 -21.17
C LYS A 251 -32.04 39.81 -20.80
N GLU A 252 -32.76 38.74 -21.09
CA GLU A 252 -32.22 37.41 -21.39
C GLU A 252 -31.92 37.31 -22.89
N GLU A 253 -30.75 36.77 -23.21
CA GLU A 253 -30.28 36.46 -24.57
C GLU A 253 -30.08 34.93 -24.65
N PRO A 254 -30.50 34.25 -25.74
CA PRO A 254 -30.57 32.79 -25.78
C PRO A 254 -29.21 32.11 -25.95
N ALA A 255 -29.03 30.98 -25.26
CA ALA A 255 -27.85 30.13 -25.30
C ALA A 255 -27.60 29.52 -26.69
N ALA A 256 -26.37 29.65 -27.19
CA ALA A 256 -25.88 29.03 -28.42
C ALA A 256 -25.41 27.58 -28.18
N ALA A 257 -25.68 26.71 -29.17
CA ALA A 257 -25.28 25.31 -29.20
C ALA A 257 -23.74 25.11 -29.24
N PRO A 258 -23.20 24.03 -28.67
CA PRO A 258 -21.77 23.74 -28.73
C PRO A 258 -21.36 23.29 -30.15
N LYS A 259 -20.27 23.88 -30.65
CA LYS A 259 -19.59 23.51 -31.89
C LYS A 259 -18.84 22.18 -31.69
N THR A 260 -18.91 21.33 -32.71
CA THR A 260 -18.10 20.13 -32.90
C THR A 260 -16.61 20.49 -32.94
N GLU A 261 -15.85 20.01 -31.96
CA GLU A 261 -14.38 19.98 -32.01
C GLU A 261 -13.92 18.81 -32.88
N GLU A 262 -12.95 19.09 -33.76
CA GLU A 262 -12.35 18.14 -34.70
C GLU A 262 -11.54 17.07 -33.96
N ASP A 263 -11.74 15.82 -34.38
CA ASP A 263 -11.10 14.63 -33.83
C ASP A 263 -9.59 14.63 -34.14
N PRO A 264 -8.69 14.50 -33.14
CA PRO A 264 -7.22 14.53 -33.33
C PRO A 264 -6.68 13.45 -34.28
N PHE A 265 -7.50 12.45 -34.64
CA PHE A 265 -7.11 11.34 -35.52
C PHE A 265 -7.19 11.66 -37.02
N ASP A 266 -7.90 12.71 -37.44
CA ASP A 266 -7.99 13.09 -38.87
C ASP A 266 -6.68 13.66 -39.43
N SER A 267 -5.82 14.17 -38.55
CA SER A 267 -4.50 14.71 -38.91
C SER A 267 -3.48 13.61 -39.23
N ILE A 268 -3.66 12.42 -38.66
CA ILE A 268 -2.73 11.28 -38.82
C ILE A 268 -3.02 10.52 -40.12
N PHE A 269 -4.29 10.40 -40.53
CA PHE A 269 -4.68 9.71 -41.77
C PHE A 269 -4.27 10.44 -43.05
N LYS A 270 -4.08 11.77 -43.01
CA LYS A 270 -3.61 12.55 -44.17
C LYS A 270 -2.12 12.39 -44.43
N ILE A 271 -1.30 12.05 -43.43
CA ILE A 271 0.15 11.90 -43.58
C ILE A 271 0.52 10.57 -44.26
N PHE A 272 -0.28 9.52 -44.06
CA PHE A 272 0.01 8.18 -44.62
C PHE A 272 -0.41 8.01 -46.09
N ASN A 273 -1.24 8.89 -46.66
CA ASN A 273 -1.75 8.76 -48.03
C ASN A 273 -1.07 9.68 -49.07
N THR A 274 0.01 10.39 -48.72
CA THR A 274 0.70 11.31 -49.67
C THR A 274 2.03 10.76 -50.22
N ASN A 275 2.49 9.57 -49.82
CA ASN A 275 3.73 8.96 -50.34
C ASN A 275 3.46 7.70 -51.17
N ASN A 276 2.63 7.82 -52.21
CA ASN A 276 2.59 6.81 -53.27
C ASN A 276 2.19 7.44 -54.62
N GLN A 277 3.10 8.24 -55.19
CA GLN A 277 3.30 8.40 -56.64
C GLN A 277 4.78 8.66 -56.91
#